data_AF-A0A536TDN9-F1
#
_entry.id   AF-A0A536TDN9-F1
#
_cell.length_a   1.000
_cell.length_b   1.000
_cell.length_c   1.000
_cell.angle_alpha   90.00
_cell.angle_beta   90.00
_cell.angle_gamma   90.00
#
_symmetry.space_group_name_H-M   'P 1'
#
loop_
_entity.id
_entity.type
_entity.pdbx_description
1 polymer ?
#
loop_
_entity_poly.entity_id
_entity_poly.type
_entity_poly.pdbx_seq_one_letter_code
_entity_poly.pdbx_strand_id
1 'polypeptide(L)' 'MILVRFLLFLALATIAAAFAFYLVKRDRRYLRFIGQVIKYTIVLLLIVLVLYALERLIVEV' A
#
# COMPACT_ATOMS: atom_id res chain seq x y z
N MET A 1 -3.44 8.05 -12.09
CA MET A 1 -3.60 8.60 -10.74
C MET A 1 -4.80 8.06 -9.95
N ILE A 2 -5.99 7.89 -10.57
CA ILE A 2 -7.17 7.38 -9.85
C ILE A 2 -6.93 5.99 -9.21
N LEU A 3 -6.23 5.11 -9.93
CA LEU A 3 -5.91 3.75 -9.48
C LEU A 3 -5.04 3.75 -8.22
N VAL A 4 -4.00 4.61 -8.16
CA VAL A 4 -3.15 4.78 -6.98
C VAL A 4 -3.95 5.25 -5.78
N ARG A 5 -4.91 6.17 -5.98
CA ARG A 5 -5.78 6.65 -4.89
C ARG A 5 -6.67 5.53 -4.34
N PHE A 6 -7.28 4.73 -5.22
CA PHE A 6 -8.06 3.56 -4.80
C PHE A 6 -7.20 2.55 -4.05
N LEU A 7 -5.97 2.33 -4.50
CA LEU A 7 -5.03 1.42 -3.86
C LEU A 7 -4.67 1.87 -2.45
N LEU A 8 -4.37 3.16 -2.27
CA LEU A 8 -4.09 3.73 -0.94
C LEU A 8 -5.31 3.65 -0.03
N PHE A 9 -6.50 3.92 -0.56
CA PHE A 9 -7.74 3.81 0.19
C PHE A 9 -7.98 2.37 0.69
N LEU A 10 -7.80 1.38 -0.20
CA LEU A 10 -7.92 -0.04 0.16
C LEU A 10 -6.84 -0.47 1.16
N ALA A 11 -5.59 -0.02 0.98
CA ALA A 11 -4.50 -0.32 1.90
C ALA A 11 -4.82 0.21 3.31
N LEU A 12 -5.27 1.47 3.41
CA LEU A 12 -5.68 2.08 4.68
C LEU A 12 -6.88 1.37 5.31
N ALA A 13 -7.91 1.05 4.51
CA ALA A 13 -9.07 0.31 5.00
C ALA A 13 -8.68 -1.08 5.53
N THR A 14 -7.77 -1.77 4.83
CA THR A 14 -7.25 -3.08 5.23
C THR A 14 -6.44 -2.98 6.52
N ILE A 15 -5.58 -1.97 6.64
CA ILE A 15 -4.81 -1.70 7.87
C ILE A 15 -5.74 -1.39 9.04
N ALA A 16 -6.74 -0.52 8.83
CA ALA A 16 -7.71 -0.13 9.85
C ALA A 16 -8.53 -1.34 10.33
N ALA A 17 -9.01 -2.18 9.40
CA ALA A 17 -9.72 -3.41 9.73
C ALA A 17 -8.83 -4.38 10.51
N ALA A 18 -7.60 -4.63 10.04
CA ALA A 18 -6.65 -5.50 10.73
C ALA A 18 -6.30 -4.97 12.13
N PHE A 19 -6.20 -3.65 12.29
CA PHE A 19 -5.96 -3.01 13.57
C PHE A 19 -7.16 -3.15 14.51
N ALA A 20 -8.39 -2.99 14.01
CA ALA A 20 -9.59 -3.25 14.79
C ALA A 20 -9.64 -4.72 15.27
N PHE A 21 -9.31 -5.69 14.40
CA PHE A 21 -9.20 -7.09 14.80
C PHE A 21 -8.10 -7.34 15.82
N TYR A 22 -6.96 -6.64 15.70
CA TYR A 22 -5.90 -6.68 16.70
C TYR A 22 -6.41 -6.21 18.07
N LEU A 23 -7.17 -5.12 18.13
CA LEU A 23 -7.68 -4.59 19.40
C LEU A 23 -8.63 -5.58 20.10
N VAL A 24 -9.47 -6.28 19.31
CA VAL A 24 -10.43 -7.26 19.83
C VAL A 24 -9.74 -8.57 20.23
N LYS A 25 -8.88 -9.12 19.37
CA LYS A 25 -8.29 -10.46 19.59
C LYS A 25 -6.94 -10.43 20.30
N ARG A 26 -6.28 -9.26 20.37
CA ARG A 26 -4.92 -9.03 20.92
C ARG A 26 -3.82 -9.92 20.34
N ASP A 27 -4.08 -10.60 19.23
CA ASP A 27 -3.12 -11.47 18.56
C ASP A 27 -2.13 -10.66 17.70
N ARG A 28 -0.83 -10.78 18.00
CA ARG A 28 0.25 -10.09 17.27
C ARG A 28 0.33 -10.46 15.80
N ARG A 29 -0.32 -11.55 15.36
CA ARG A 29 -0.45 -11.90 13.94
C ARG A 29 -1.05 -10.77 13.11
N TYR A 30 -2.00 -10.02 13.66
CA TYR A 30 -2.61 -8.88 12.98
C TYR A 30 -1.63 -7.71 12.77
N LEU A 31 -0.74 -7.45 13.74
CA LEU A 31 0.32 -6.44 13.58
C LEU A 31 1.32 -6.83 12.49
N ARG A 32 1.66 -8.12 12.39
CA ARG A 32 2.53 -8.63 11.31
C ARG A 32 1.87 -8.45 9.94
N PHE A 33 0.56 -8.73 9.84
CA PHE A 33 -0.20 -8.51 8.62
C PHE A 33 -0.22 -7.02 8.23
N ILE A 34 -0.46 -6.11 9.17
CA ILE A 34 -0.37 -4.65 8.92
C ILE A 34 1.01 -4.28 8.35
N GLY A 35 2.09 -4.77 8.97
CA GLY A 35 3.45 -4.53 8.47
C GLY A 35 3.68 -5.06 7.05
N GLN A 36 3.11 -6.24 6.72
CA GLN A 36 3.16 -6.78 5.35
C GLN A 36 2.39 -5.89 4.37
N VAL A 37 1.17 -5.49 4.70
CA VAL A 37 0.35 -4.61 3.85
C VAL A 37 1.08 -3.30 3.58
N ILE A 38 1.67 -2.68 4.61
CA ILE A 38 2.48 -1.47 4.45
C ILE A 38 3.67 -1.72 3.53
N LYS A 39 4.47 -2.79 3.77
CA LYS A 39 5.65 -3.11 2.97
C LYS A 39 5.30 -3.29 1.49
N TYR A 40 4.29 -4.10 1.18
CA TYR A 40 3.91 -4.36 -0.21
C TYR A 40 3.29 -3.13 -0.88
N THR A 41 2.53 -2.31 -0.14
CA THR A 41 2.01 -1.04 -0.66
C THR A 41 3.15 -0.11 -1.04
N ILE A 42 4.16 0.04 -0.19
CA ILE A 42 5.33 0.90 -0.48
C ILE A 42 6.10 0.38 -1.69
N VAL A 43 6.39 -0.92 -1.76
CA VAL A 43 7.08 -1.52 -2.92
C VAL A 43 6.31 -1.26 -4.21
N LEU A 44 4.99 -1.43 -4.19
CA LEU A 44 4.15 -1.18 -5.35
C LEU A 44 4.16 0.30 -5.76
N LEU A 45 4.08 1.22 -4.81
CA LEU A 45 4.16 2.66 -5.09
C LEU A 45 5.52 3.05 -5.69
N LEU A 46 6.62 2.45 -5.21
CA LEU A 46 7.94 2.67 -5.79
C LEU A 46 8.01 2.17 -7.24
N ILE A 47 7.45 1.00 -7.53
CA ILE A 47 7.36 0.49 -8.90
C ILE A 47 6.58 1.47 -9.79
N VAL A 48 5.41 1.92 -9.35
CA VAL A 48 4.61 2.91 -10.08
C VAL A 48 5.38 4.21 -10.30
N LEU A 49 6.14 4.67 -9.30
CA LEU A 49 6.95 5.88 -9.41
C LEU A 49 8.05 5.74 -10.46
N VAL A 50 8.76 4.60 -10.47
CA VAL A 50 9.80 4.31 -11.46
C VAL A 50 9.20 4.23 -12.87
N LEU A 51 8.08 3.52 -13.03
CA LEU A 51 7.38 3.44 -14.32
C LEU A 51 6.95 4.82 -14.81
N TYR A 52 6.39 5.64 -13.92
CA TYR A 52 6.00 7.01 -14.26
C TYR A 52 7.20 7.87 -14.67
N ALA A 53 8.34 7.74 -13.97
CA ALA A 53 9.57 8.45 -14.33
C ALA A 53 10.12 8.00 -15.69
N LEU A 54 10.03 6.70 -16.01
CA LEU A 54 10.42 6.15 -17.30
C LEU A 54 9.50 6.59 -18.43
N GLU A 55 8.18 6.52 -18.25
CA GLU A 55 7.21 7.06 -19.20
C GLU A 55 7.52 8.53 -19.49
N ARG A 56 7.80 9.31 -18.46
CA ARG A 56 8.18 10.71 -18.61
C ARG A 56 9.47 10.89 -19.40
N LEU A 57 10.51 10.12 -19.09
CA LEU A 57 11.80 10.20 -19.79
C LEU A 57 11.70 9.78 -21.27
N ILE A 58 10.84 8.81 -21.59
CA ILE A 58 10.70 8.29 -22.97
C ILE A 58 9.79 9.19 -23.81
N VAL A 59 8.74 9.75 -23.22
CA VAL A 59 7.74 10.56 -23.95
C VAL A 59 8.16 12.03 -24.11
N GLU A 60 8.96 12.57 -23.18
CA GLU A 60 9.45 13.96 -23.25
C GLU A 60 10.83 14.12 -23.94
N VAL A 61 11.39 13.06 -24.53
CA VAL A 61 12.62 13.08 -25.35
C VAL A 61 12.27 12.96 -26.83
#